data_AF-A0A1V6G5C9-F1
#
_entry.id   AF-A0A1V6G5C9-F1
#
_cell.length_a   1.000
_cell.length_b   1.000
_cell.length_c   1.000
_cell.angle_alpha   90.00
_cell.angle_beta   90.00
_cell.angle_gamma   90.00
#
_symmetry.space_group_name_H-M   'P 1'
#
loop_
_entity.id
_entity.type
_entity.pdbx_description
1 polymer ?
#
loop_
_entity_poly.entity_id
_entity_poly.type
_entity_poly.pdbx_seq_one_letter_code
_entity_poly.pdbx_strand_id
1 'polypeptide(L)'
;MGARQSLSVGLNTLDRFAWIGAFSGSCDAEAVKTALEAAQETNVRLRLLWIACGRDDRYVEGVKTFVAKLSEQGIRHTCHLIEGDHSWPVWRGCLAEFAPLLFREAKP
;
A
#
# COMPACT_ATOMS: atom_id res chain seq x y z
N MET A 1 -10.68 -6.08 4.16
CA MET A 1 -10.51 -7.33 3.38
C MET A 1 -9.66 -7.09 2.13
N GLY A 2 -10.14 -6.29 1.16
CA GLY A 2 -9.43 -6.06 -0.11
C GLY A 2 -8.02 -5.50 0.04
N ALA A 3 -7.79 -4.53 0.92
CA ALA A 3 -6.46 -4.00 1.20
C ALA A 3 -5.46 -5.08 1.67
N ARG A 4 -5.87 -5.93 2.62
CA ARG A 4 -5.05 -7.06 3.09
C ARG A 4 -4.64 -7.97 1.94
N GLN A 5 -5.60 -8.34 1.09
CA GLN A 5 -5.36 -9.23 -0.06
C GLN A 5 -4.45 -8.57 -1.10
N SER A 6 -4.68 -7.30 -1.42
CA SER A 6 -3.86 -6.53 -2.36
C SER A 6 -2.41 -6.48 -1.90
N LEU A 7 -2.18 -6.16 -0.62
CA LEU A 7 -0.83 -6.10 -0.04
C LEU A 7 -0.17 -7.49 0.01
N SER A 8 -0.87 -8.50 0.56
CA SER A 8 -0.29 -9.83 0.72
C SER A 8 -0.03 -10.53 -0.62
N VAL A 9 -0.93 -10.39 -1.60
CA VAL A 9 -0.72 -11.00 -2.92
C VAL A 9 0.32 -10.19 -3.69
N GLY A 10 0.14 -8.87 -3.80
CA GLY A 10 0.99 -8.02 -4.62
C GLY A 10 2.45 -8.05 -4.19
N LEU A 11 2.74 -7.89 -2.90
CA LEU A 11 4.12 -7.87 -2.40
C LEU A 11 4.81 -9.24 -2.49
N ASN A 12 4.07 -10.34 -2.50
CA ASN A 12 4.63 -11.68 -2.69
C ASN A 12 4.68 -12.13 -4.16
N THR A 13 4.16 -11.33 -5.10
CA THR A 13 4.12 -11.67 -6.54
C THR A 13 4.53 -10.47 -7.41
N LEU A 14 5.66 -9.85 -7.06
CA LEU A 14 6.22 -8.68 -7.74
C LEU A 14 6.71 -8.95 -9.17
N ASP A 15 6.75 -10.21 -9.61
CA ASP A 15 6.91 -10.59 -11.01
C ASP A 15 5.64 -10.36 -11.85
N ARG A 16 4.49 -10.16 -11.20
CA ARG A 16 3.17 -9.99 -11.83
C ARG A 16 2.54 -8.64 -11.54
N PHE A 17 2.74 -8.11 -10.34
CA PHE A 17 2.15 -6.84 -9.91
C PHE A 17 3.23 -5.84 -9.51
N ALA A 18 3.38 -4.80 -10.31
CA ALA A 18 4.32 -3.71 -10.03
C ALA A 18 3.65 -2.45 -9.46
N TRP A 19 2.32 -2.33 -9.57
CA TRP A 19 1.53 -1.25 -8.97
C TRP A 19 0.51 -1.85 -7.99
N ILE A 20 0.59 -1.47 -6.72
CA ILE A 20 -0.21 -2.03 -5.64
C ILE A 20 -0.93 -0.88 -4.93
N GLY A 21 -2.25 -0.99 -4.83
CA GLY A 21 -3.11 -0.04 -4.12
C GLY A 21 -3.81 -0.71 -2.94
N ALA A 22 -3.85 -0.05 -1.78
CA ALA A 22 -4.52 -0.54 -0.58
C ALA A 22 -5.32 0.57 0.10
N PHE A 23 -6.65 0.43 0.15
CA PHE A 23 -7.56 1.44 0.71
C PHE A 23 -8.19 0.93 2.02
N SER A 24 -8.11 1.73 3.07
CA SER A 24 -8.72 1.46 4.38
C SER A 24 -8.36 0.10 4.97
N GLY A 25 -7.07 -0.22 5.01
CA GLY A 25 -6.58 -1.41 5.69
C GLY A 25 -5.13 -1.73 5.37
N SER A 26 -4.60 -2.69 6.11
CA SER A 26 -3.24 -3.20 5.99
C SER A 26 -3.22 -4.73 5.95
N CYS A 27 -2.03 -5.32 5.91
CA CYS A 27 -1.80 -6.73 6.20
C CYS A 27 -0.82 -6.87 7.36
N ASP A 28 -0.72 -8.09 7.89
CA ASP A 28 0.32 -8.44 8.85
C ASP A 28 1.70 -8.37 8.17
N ALA A 29 2.71 -7.80 8.85
CA ALA A 29 4.06 -7.72 8.30
C ALA A 29 4.64 -9.11 7.98
N GLU A 30 4.33 -10.11 8.80
CA GLU A 30 4.75 -11.50 8.57
C GLU A 30 4.20 -12.07 7.25
N ALA A 31 3.01 -11.63 6.82
CA ALA A 31 2.41 -12.08 5.57
C ALA A 31 3.18 -11.61 4.32
N VAL A 32 4.08 -10.64 4.47
CA VAL A 32 4.92 -10.10 3.40
C VAL A 32 6.40 -10.07 3.78
N LYS A 33 6.80 -10.91 4.74
CA LYS A 33 8.14 -10.93 5.32
C LYS A 33 9.25 -11.04 4.27
N THR A 34 9.09 -11.90 3.28
CA THR A 34 10.08 -12.06 2.19
C THR A 34 10.30 -10.76 1.43
N ALA A 35 9.23 -9.99 1.17
CA ALA A 35 9.36 -8.69 0.51
C ALA A 35 10.01 -7.64 1.42
N LEU A 36 9.73 -7.68 2.73
CA LEU A 36 10.35 -6.81 3.74
C LEU A 36 11.87 -7.06 3.86
N GLU A 37 12.28 -8.33 3.94
CA GLU A 37 13.69 -8.72 4.08
C GLU A 37 14.49 -8.47 2.79
N ALA A 38 13.86 -8.54 1.63
CA ALA A 38 14.46 -8.26 0.32
C ALA A 38 14.12 -6.84 -0.19
N ALA A 39 14.25 -5.82 0.68
CA ALA A 39 13.79 -4.46 0.38
C ALA A 39 14.38 -3.86 -0.91
N GLN A 40 15.65 -4.16 -1.23
CA GLN A 40 16.29 -3.66 -2.44
C GLN A 40 15.64 -4.25 -3.70
N GLU A 41 15.46 -5.57 -3.76
CA GLU A 41 14.79 -6.26 -4.86
C GLU A 41 13.32 -5.86 -4.96
N THR A 42 12.64 -5.74 -3.81
CA THR A 42 11.27 -5.23 -3.72
C THR A 42 11.18 -3.87 -4.38
N ASN A 43 12.06 -2.94 -4.02
CA ASN A 43 12.09 -1.60 -4.59
C ASN A 43 12.39 -1.60 -6.09
N VAL A 44 13.25 -2.48 -6.59
CA VAL A 44 13.54 -2.57 -8.04
C VAL A 44 12.30 -3.00 -8.84
N ARG A 45 11.52 -3.95 -8.32
CA ARG A 45 10.34 -4.49 -9.02
C ARG A 45 9.09 -3.63 -8.84
N LEU A 46 8.95 -3.05 -7.66
CA LEU A 46 7.81 -2.22 -7.30
C LEU A 46 7.90 -0.85 -7.97
N ARG A 47 6.91 -0.53 -8.80
CA ARG A 47 6.75 0.78 -9.45
C ARG A 47 5.93 1.73 -8.59
N LEU A 48 4.94 1.22 -7.86
CA LEU A 48 4.11 1.99 -6.95
C LEU A 48 3.54 1.11 -5.84
N LEU A 49 3.71 1.52 -4.59
CA LEU A 49 2.91 1.04 -3.47
C LEU A 49 2.20 2.25 -2.86
N TRP A 50 0.87 2.28 -3.04
CA TRP A 50 0.03 3.38 -2.65
C TRP A 50 -0.99 2.93 -1.61
N ILE A 51 -0.91 3.50 -0.43
CA ILE A 51 -1.74 3.14 0.72
C ILE A 51 -2.55 4.37 1.13
N ALA A 52 -3.84 4.20 1.37
CA ALA A 52 -4.67 5.27 1.91
C ALA A 52 -5.65 4.76 2.95
N CYS A 53 -5.99 5.62 3.91
CA CYS A 53 -6.93 5.32 4.97
C CYS A 53 -7.61 6.60 5.45
N GLY A 54 -8.89 6.50 5.81
CA GLY A 54 -9.57 7.57 6.53
C GLY A 54 -8.93 7.81 7.90
N ARG A 55 -8.86 9.06 8.35
CA ARG A 55 -8.32 9.42 9.67
C ARG A 55 -9.19 8.91 10.82
N ASP A 56 -10.50 8.81 10.58
CA ASP A 56 -11.48 8.29 11.54
C ASP A 56 -11.82 6.82 11.27
N ASP A 57 -11.07 6.17 10.38
CA ASP A 57 -11.25 4.75 10.06
C ASP A 57 -10.74 3.88 11.22
N ARG A 58 -11.54 2.89 11.61
CA ARG A 58 -11.19 1.91 12.66
C ARG A 58 -9.90 1.13 12.39
N TYR A 59 -9.38 1.12 11.16
CA TYR A 59 -8.12 0.46 10.79
C TYR A 59 -6.92 1.40 10.67
N VAL A 60 -7.08 2.70 10.96
CA VAL A 60 -6.02 3.71 10.76
C VAL A 60 -4.73 3.38 11.51
N GLU A 61 -4.81 2.89 12.75
CA GLU A 61 -3.62 2.53 13.52
C GLU A 61 -2.89 1.33 12.92
N GLY A 62 -3.63 0.32 12.44
CA GLY A 62 -3.04 -0.83 11.74
C GLY A 62 -2.35 -0.43 10.43
N VAL A 63 -2.87 0.59 9.73
CA VAL A 63 -2.22 1.15 8.54
C VAL A 63 -0.93 1.88 8.92
N LYS A 64 -0.96 2.73 9.95
CA LYS A 64 0.24 3.43 10.45
C LYS A 64 1.34 2.46 10.87
N THR A 65 1.00 1.41 11.61
CA THR A 65 1.97 0.39 12.04
C THR A 65 2.61 -0.31 10.84
N PHE A 66 1.82 -0.71 9.84
CA PHE A 66 2.34 -1.37 8.64
C PHE A 66 3.25 -0.44 7.81
N VAL A 67 2.83 0.81 7.61
CA VAL A 67 3.61 1.86 6.93
C VAL A 67 4.92 2.15 7.66
N ALA A 68 4.92 2.16 8.99
CA ALA A 68 6.14 2.25 9.78
C ALA A 68 7.08 1.07 9.50
N LYS A 69 6.57 -0.16 9.40
CA LYS A 69 7.39 -1.33 9.05
C LYS A 69 7.97 -1.27 7.63
N LEU A 70 7.19 -0.80 6.65
CA LEU A 70 7.73 -0.55 5.31
C LEU A 70 8.85 0.50 5.35
N SER A 71 8.68 1.56 6.14
CA SER A 71 9.67 2.62 6.30
C SER A 71 10.95 2.14 6.99
N GLU A 72 10.82 1.36 8.07
CA GLU A 72 11.95 0.74 8.78
C GLU A 72 12.82 -0.13 7.86
N GLN A 73 12.20 -0.84 6.92
CA GLN A 73 12.91 -1.68 5.93
C GLN A 73 13.34 -0.92 4.68
N GLY A 74 13.01 0.38 4.55
CA GLY A 74 13.37 1.19 3.40
C GLY A 74 12.60 0.86 2.11
N ILE A 75 11.41 0.25 2.20
CA ILE A 75 10.55 0.01 1.04
C ILE A 75 9.88 1.33 0.62
N ARG A 76 9.95 1.67 -0.67
CA ARG A 76 9.35 2.87 -1.25
C ARG A 76 7.83 2.73 -1.29
N HIS A 77 7.13 3.67 -0.66
CA HIS A 77 5.68 3.70 -0.62
C HIS A 77 5.16 5.12 -0.39
N THR A 78 3.88 5.34 -0.65
CA THR A 78 3.16 6.54 -0.23
C THR A 78 2.00 6.15 0.67
N CYS A 79 1.76 6.95 1.72
CA CYS A 79 0.62 6.79 2.61
C CYS A 79 -0.18 8.09 2.66
N HIS A 80 -1.47 8.01 2.37
CA HIS A 80 -2.41 9.13 2.39
C HIS A 80 -3.42 8.93 3.51
N LEU A 81 -3.31 9.74 4.58
CA LEU A 81 -4.33 9.82 5.62
C LEU A 81 -5.30 10.94 5.28
N ILE A 82 -6.46 10.57 4.76
CA ILE A 82 -7.50 11.47 4.26
C ILE A 82 -8.64 11.63 5.27
N GLU A 83 -9.38 12.73 5.19
CA GLU A 83 -10.57 12.92 6.03
C GLU A 83 -11.63 11.86 5.75
N GLY A 84 -12.36 11.45 6.79
CA GLY A 84 -13.41 10.45 6.70
C GLY A 84 -13.08 9.13 7.39
N ASP A 85 -14.02 8.20 7.27
CA ASP A 85 -14.11 6.94 8.00
C ASP A 85 -13.95 5.72 7.06
N HIS A 86 -14.46 4.56 7.50
CA HIS A 86 -14.39 3.31 6.76
C HIS A 86 -15.55 3.17 5.74
N SER A 87 -15.56 4.04 4.72
CA SER A 87 -16.73 4.15 3.83
C SER A 87 -16.42 4.34 2.34
N TRP A 88 -17.45 4.09 1.52
CA TRP A 88 -17.40 4.18 0.07
C TRP A 88 -16.95 5.54 -0.49
N PRO A 89 -17.39 6.70 0.04
CA PRO A 89 -16.93 8.00 -0.43
C PRO A 89 -15.41 8.17 -0.35
N VAL A 90 -14.80 7.68 0.75
CA VAL A 90 -13.34 7.68 0.94
C VAL A 90 -12.67 6.84 -0.15
N TRP A 91 -13.14 5.61 -0.36
CA TRP A 91 -12.54 4.70 -1.37
C TRP A 91 -12.71 5.19 -2.81
N ARG A 92 -13.82 5.86 -3.12
CA ARG A 92 -14.04 6.48 -4.43
C ARG A 92 -13.00 7.57 -4.71
N GLY A 93 -12.72 8.42 -3.71
CA GLY A 93 -11.66 9.43 -3.81
C GLY A 93 -10.28 8.80 -4.00
N CYS A 94 -9.94 7.80 -3.17
CA CYS A 94 -8.70 7.04 -3.30
C CYS A 94 -8.50 6.47 -4.71
N LEU A 95 -9.53 5.86 -5.30
CA LEU A 95 -9.44 5.31 -6.66
C LEU A 95 -9.21 6.40 -7.71
N ALA A 96 -9.89 7.55 -7.57
CA ALA A 96 -9.73 8.69 -8.49
C ALA A 96 -8.30 9.27 -8.45
N GLU A 97 -7.65 9.27 -7.28
CA GLU A 97 -6.25 9.69 -7.13
C GLU A 97 -5.25 8.62 -7.58
N PHE A 98 -5.54 7.35 -7.28
CA PHE A 98 -4.64 6.22 -7.55
C PHE A 98 -4.60 5.83 -9.03
N ALA A 99 -5.75 5.73 -9.70
CA ALA A 99 -5.82 5.20 -11.06
C ALA A 99 -4.98 5.98 -12.08
N PRO A 100 -4.91 7.33 -12.05
CA PRO A 100 -4.04 8.10 -12.94
C PRO A 100 -2.54 7.83 -12.76
N LEU A 101 -2.11 7.29 -11.61
CA LEU A 101 -0.70 6.99 -11.31
C LEU A 101 -0.25 5.64 -11.91
N LEU A 102 -1.20 4.79 -12.29
CA LEU A 102 -0.91 3.47 -12.85
C LEU A 102 -0.23 3.57 -14.22
N PHE A 103 0.67 2.63 -14.49
CA PHE A 103 1.38 2.48 -15.77
C PHE A 103 2.17 3.72 -16.23
N ARG A 104 2.46 4.64 -15.30
CA ARG A 104 3.42 5.72 -15.53
C ARG A 104 4.84 5.22 -15.31
N GLU A 105 5.77 5.78 -16.07
CA GLU A 105 7.19 5.58 -15.82
C GLU A 105 7.52 6.05 -14.39
N ALA A 106 8.31 5.25 -13.68
CA ALA A 106 8.81 5.67 -12.38
C ALA A 106 9.68 6.90 -12.61
N LYS A 107 9.32 8.03 -12.00
CA LYS A 107 10.18 9.22 -12.06
C LYS A 107 11.57 8.83 -11.52
N PRO A 108 12.65 9.21 -12.22
CA PRO A 108 14.02 8.87 -11.83
C PRO A 108 14.34 9.33 -10.41
#